data_AF-A0A7U2NDB0-F1
#
_entry.id   AF-A0A7U2NDB0-F1
#
_cell.length_a   1.000
_cell.length_b   1.000
_cell.length_c   1.000
_cell.angle_alpha   90.00
_cell.angle_beta   90.00
_cell.angle_gamma   90.00
#
_symmetry.space_group_name_H-M   'P 1'
#
loop_
_entity.id
_entity.type
_entity.pdbx_description
1 polymer ?
#
loop_
_entity_poly.entity_id
_entity_poly.type
_entity_poly.pdbx_seq_one_letter_code
_entity_poly.pdbx_strand_id
1 'polypeptide(L)' 'MENFFLTLYLIIMTLTVFTFVIAFFMAIFSKKKNKLASKLLIGSVIVFIIGFGGCIALISLS' A
#
# COMPACT_ATOMS: atom_id res chain seq x y z
N MET A 1 -9.42 -16.84 13.90
CA MET A 1 -8.15 -16.54 13.20
C MET A 1 -8.31 -15.36 12.25
N GLU A 2 -9.52 -15.10 11.71
CA GLU A 2 -9.75 -14.00 10.77
C GLU A 2 -9.39 -12.63 11.35
N ASN A 3 -9.72 -12.36 12.62
CA ASN A 3 -9.41 -11.07 13.26
C ASN A 3 -7.91 -10.75 13.30
N PHE A 4 -7.05 -11.77 13.41
CA PHE A 4 -5.59 -11.58 13.37
C PHE A 4 -5.12 -11.19 11.96
N PHE A 5 -5.61 -11.87 10.93
CA PHE A 5 -5.29 -11.55 9.54
C PHE A 5 -5.85 -10.17 9.13
N LEU A 6 -7.08 -9.85 9.53
CA LEU A 6 -7.72 -8.58 9.24
C LEU A 6 -6.93 -7.40 9.84
N THR A 7 -6.45 -7.56 11.08
CA THR A 7 -5.57 -6.57 11.74
C THR A 7 -4.24 -6.41 11.00
N LEU A 8 -3.63 -7.52 10.55
CA LEU A 8 -2.40 -7.52 9.75
C LEU A 8 -2.58 -6.76 8.42
N TYR A 9 -3.65 -7.05 7.69
CA TYR A 9 -3.95 -6.37 6.42
C TYR A 9 -4.23 -4.88 6.61
N LEU A 10 -4.89 -4.48 7.71
CA LEU A 10 -5.08 -3.08 8.07
C LEU A 10 -3.76 -2.35 8.32
N ILE A 11 -2.83 -2.98 9.05
CA ILE A 11 -1.49 -2.41 9.31
C ILE A 11 -0.73 -2.25 7.99
N ILE A 12 -0.75 -3.27 7.13
CA ILE A 12 -0.11 -3.23 5.81
C ILE A 12 -0.70 -2.11 4.97
N MET A 13 -2.04 -1.98 4.88
CA MET A 13 -2.67 -0.89 4.14
C MET A 13 -2.26 0.48 4.66
N THR A 14 -2.22 0.67 5.97
CA THR A 14 -1.80 1.94 6.60
C THR A 14 -0.36 2.29 6.21
N LEU A 15 0.57 1.34 6.36
CA LEU A 15 1.97 1.50 5.94
C LEU A 15 2.09 1.83 4.45
N THR A 16 1.28 1.19 3.62
CA THR A 16 1.30 1.38 2.15
C THR A 16 0.91 2.81 1.78
N VAL A 17 -0.09 3.39 2.47
CA VAL A 17 -0.51 4.78 2.28
C VAL A 17 0.62 5.75 2.68
N PHE A 18 1.27 5.54 3.83
CA PHE A 18 2.42 6.35 4.22
C PHE A 18 3.56 6.29 3.18
N THR A 19 3.86 5.09 2.70
CA THR A 19 4.89 4.88 1.68
C THR A 19 4.54 5.58 0.36
N PHE A 20 3.26 5.55 -0.02
CA PHE A 20 2.75 6.24 -1.21
C PHE A 20 2.91 7.77 -1.08
N VAL A 21 2.55 8.36 0.06
CA VAL A 21 2.70 9.80 0.30
C VAL A 21 4.16 10.23 0.21
N ILE A 22 5.08 9.47 0.82
CA ILE A 22 6.53 9.74 0.75
C ILE A 22 7.04 9.64 -0.69
N ALA A 23 6.63 8.58 -1.42
CA ALA A 23 7.01 8.40 -2.82
C ALA A 23 6.46 9.50 -3.71
N PHE A 24 5.25 10.00 -3.42
CA PHE A 24 4.61 11.10 -4.13
C PHE A 24 5.37 12.41 -3.96
N PHE A 25 5.73 12.76 -2.71
CA PHE A 25 6.58 13.92 -2.45
C PHE A 25 7.96 13.76 -3.10
N MET A 26 8.55 12.56 -3.07
CA MET A 26 9.83 12.29 -3.72
C MET A 26 9.75 12.45 -5.26
N ALA A 27 8.63 12.10 -5.87
CA ALA A 27 8.40 12.28 -7.31
C ALA A 27 8.27 13.77 -7.68
N ILE A 28 7.56 14.56 -6.86
CA ILE A 28 7.36 15.99 -7.11
C ILE A 28 8.66 16.78 -6.90
N PHE A 29 9.37 16.54 -5.80
CA PHE A 29 10.52 17.36 -5.41
C PHE A 29 11.85 16.86 -5.99
N SER A 30 11.97 15.59 -6.40
CA SER A 30 13.24 15.01 -6.86
C SER A 30 13.18 14.50 -8.31
N LYS A 31 13.26 15.42 -9.28
CA LYS A 31 13.36 15.09 -10.72
C LYS A 31 14.50 14.11 -11.05
N LYS A 32 15.58 14.11 -10.26
CA LYS A 32 16.75 13.23 -10.44
C LYS A 32 16.47 11.76 -10.08
N LYS A 33 15.45 11.46 -9.27
CA LYS A 33 15.08 10.11 -8.82
C LYS A 33 13.70 9.66 -9.31
N ASN A 34 13.17 10.31 -10.36
CA ASN A 34 11.80 10.12 -10.82
C ASN A 34 11.47 8.67 -11.21
N LYS A 35 12.43 7.93 -11.80
CA LYS A 35 12.27 6.49 -12.09
C LYS A 35 12.09 5.62 -10.83
N LEU A 36 12.79 5.95 -9.74
CA LEU A 36 12.67 5.21 -8.48
C LEU A 36 11.34 5.55 -7.80
N ALA A 37 11.00 6.84 -7.75
CA ALA A 37 9.74 7.31 -7.16
C ALA A 37 8.52 6.73 -7.89
N SER A 38 8.56 6.68 -9.23
CA SER A 38 7.50 6.07 -10.04
C SER A 38 7.36 4.57 -9.78
N LYS A 39 8.47 3.82 -9.65
CA LYS A 39 8.42 2.40 -9.26
C LYS A 39 7.83 2.19 -7.86
N LEU A 40 8.16 3.05 -6.90
CA LEU A 40 7.61 3.02 -5.55
C LEU A 40 6.11 3.35 -5.51
N LEU A 41 5.67 4.32 -6.31
CA LEU A 41 4.25 4.67 -6.46
C LEU A 41 3.45 3.50 -7.06
N ILE A 42 3.94 2.89 -8.14
CA ILE A 42 3.26 1.74 -8.76
C ILE A 42 3.25 0.55 -7.79
N GLY A 43 4.38 0.27 -7.14
CA GLY A 43 4.48 -0.82 -6.17
C GLY A 43 3.53 -0.66 -4.98
N SER A 44 3.41 0.55 -4.43
CA SER A 44 2.49 0.84 -3.33
C SER A 44 1.02 0.70 -3.77
N VAL A 45 0.65 1.11 -4.98
CA VAL A 45 -0.72 0.88 -5.51
C VAL A 45 -1.03 -0.61 -5.62
N ILE A 46 -0.10 -1.42 -6.13
CA ILE A 46 -0.29 -2.88 -6.25
C ILE A 46 -0.48 -3.53 -4.88
N VAL A 47 0.40 -3.21 -3.92
CA VAL A 47 0.32 -3.74 -2.55
C VAL A 47 -0.98 -3.32 -1.88
N PHE A 48 -1.45 -2.09 -2.13
CA PHE A 48 -2.72 -1.61 -1.62
C PHE A 48 -3.91 -2.42 -2.16
N ILE A 49 -3.96 -2.69 -3.47
CA ILE A 49 -5.02 -3.50 -4.09
C ILE A 49 -5.03 -4.92 -3.51
N ILE A 50 -3.87 -5.54 -3.33
CA ILE A 50 -3.75 -6.89 -2.74
C ILE A 50 -4.22 -6.87 -1.28
N GLY A 51 -3.76 -5.90 -0.48
CA GLY A 51 -4.15 -5.77 0.92
C GLY A 51 -5.64 -5.49 1.09
N PHE A 52 -6.21 -4.64 0.24
CA PHE A 52 -7.64 -4.34 0.22
C PHE A 52 -8.48 -5.54 -0.21
N GLY A 53 -8.06 -6.26 -1.25
CA GLY A 53 -8.68 -7.52 -1.67
C GLY A 53 -8.63 -8.59 -0.58
N GLY A 54 -7.51 -8.68 0.15
CA GLY A 54 -7.36 -9.56 1.32
C GLY A 54 -8.34 -9.22 2.45
N CYS A 55 -8.51 -7.94 2.77
CA CYS A 55 -9.52 -7.50 3.74
C CYS A 55 -10.94 -7.86 3.29
N ILE A 56 -11.31 -7.59 2.02
CA ILE A 56 -12.66 -7.89 1.52
C ILE A 56 -12.92 -9.40 1.53
N ALA A 57 -11.95 -10.22 1.11
CA ALA A 57 -12.10 -11.67 1.11
C ALA A 57 -12.32 -12.20 2.53
N LEU A 58 -11.59 -11.68 3.52
CA LEU A 58 -11.78 -12.05 4.94
C LEU A 58 -13.11 -11.58 5.51
N ILE A 59 -13.57 -10.38 5.15
CA ILE A 59 -14.88 -9.86 5.55
C ILE A 59 -16.02 -10.66 4.93
N SER A 60 -15.86 -11.10 3.67
CA SER A 60 -16.88 -11.88 2.96
C SER A 60 -16.92 -13.35 3.37
N LEU A 61 -15.88 -13.85 4.03
CA LEU A 61 -15.79 -15.23 4.55
C LEU A 61 -16.23 -15.32 6.02
N SER A 62 -16.20 -14.20 6.75
CA SER A 62 -16.67 -14.05 8.13
C SER A 62 -18.19 -13.85 8.20
#